data_AF-A0A0F8VL53-F1
#
_entry.id   AF-A0A0F8VL53-F1
#
_cell.length_a   1.000
_cell.length_b   1.000
_cell.length_c   1.000
_cell.angle_alpha   90.00
_cell.angle_beta   90.00
_cell.angle_gamma   90.00
#
_symmetry.space_group_name_H-M   'P 1'
#
loop_
_entity.id
_entity.type
_entity.pdbx_description
1 polymer ?
#
loop_
_entity_poly.entity_id
_entity_poly.type
_entity_poly.pdbx_seq_one_letter_code
_entity_poly.pdbx_strand_id
1 'polypeptide(L)'
;MSKSVEMPWVEKYRPKNLGEMALPTARIKGQRVKLDVELKKFITEFFSERTRINKENVKIKKFNRTVIEKEQKDLIQLDTERAAILLEGPPGIGKTSIVFALANDFNMEVVETNASDTRTKAALERRLNETSKTRGIMDFITQSKEKLILIDEVDGIYGVADRGAVPSIINLVQKTQFPIIMCANEYKTNLQPLYKKIRRFEVHRLPNSEVLKIIHKILQKENITFLKKEDLELLIEKNNGDLRGIINDIQGISQGNVDGDVKELIQILHRDSIEEIFSLIRDLFFVTSLREARNLTDKSDVDYNFLYKWVNE
;
A
#
# COMPACT_ATOMS: atom_id res chain seq x y z
N MET A 1 -36.70 5.77 -4.93
CA MET A 1 -35.47 6.42 -5.43
C MET A 1 -34.30 5.79 -4.70
N SER A 2 -33.46 5.00 -5.38
CA SER A 2 -32.25 4.46 -4.77
C SER A 2 -31.32 5.63 -4.45
N LYS A 3 -30.99 5.86 -3.17
CA LYS A 3 -29.87 6.74 -2.81
C LYS A 3 -28.65 6.16 -3.54
N SER A 4 -28.13 6.87 -4.53
CA SER A 4 -26.82 6.57 -5.09
C SER A 4 -25.84 6.57 -3.93
N VAL A 5 -25.15 5.46 -3.70
CA VAL A 5 -24.10 5.38 -2.68
C VAL A 5 -23.07 6.43 -3.05
N GLU A 6 -22.98 7.49 -2.25
CA GLU A 6 -22.03 8.56 -2.47
C GLU A 6 -20.61 8.00 -2.32
N MET A 7 -19.75 8.25 -3.31
CA MET A 7 -18.39 7.72 -3.31
C MET A 7 -17.62 8.26 -2.10
N PRO A 8 -16.91 7.42 -1.32
CA PRO A 8 -16.04 7.88 -0.24
C PRO A 8 -15.04 8.92 -0.74
N TRP A 9 -14.82 9.99 0.02
CA TRP A 9 -13.96 11.10 -0.39
C TRP A 9 -12.51 10.67 -0.56
N VAL A 10 -12.06 9.67 0.20
CA VAL A 10 -10.73 9.06 0.06
C VAL A 10 -10.52 8.50 -1.36
N GLU A 11 -11.57 7.97 -1.99
CA GLU A 11 -11.53 7.50 -3.37
C GLU A 11 -11.73 8.65 -4.37
N LYS A 12 -12.72 9.52 -4.11
CA LYS A 12 -13.03 10.70 -4.95
C LYS A 12 -11.82 11.62 -5.14
N TYR A 13 -11.02 11.80 -4.08
CA TYR A 13 -9.84 12.67 -4.04
C TYR A 13 -8.52 11.91 -4.09
N ARG A 14 -8.54 10.61 -4.39
CA ARG A 14 -7.32 9.84 -4.59
C ARG A 14 -6.50 10.47 -5.74
N PRO A 15 -5.23 10.84 -5.50
CA PRO A 15 -4.39 11.43 -6.53
C PRO A 15 -4.19 10.47 -7.71
N LYS A 16 -4.28 10.98 -8.94
CA LYS A 16 -4.20 10.12 -10.14
C LYS A 16 -2.78 9.88 -10.61
N ASN A 17 -1.87 10.81 -10.34
CA ASN A 17 -0.48 10.80 -10.78
C ASN A 17 0.42 11.37 -9.68
N LEU A 18 1.73 11.13 -9.77
CA LEU A 18 2.65 11.57 -8.72
C LEU A 18 2.75 13.11 -8.63
N GLY A 19 2.46 13.83 -9.72
CA GLY A 19 2.48 15.29 -9.76
C GLY A 19 1.34 15.94 -8.96
N GLU A 20 0.22 15.23 -8.78
CA GLU A 20 -0.91 15.67 -7.97
C GLU A 20 -0.73 15.35 -6.47
N MET A 21 0.19 14.46 -6.11
CA MET A 21 0.44 14.07 -4.72
C MET A 21 1.31 15.09 -3.98
N ALA A 22 0.91 15.44 -2.76
CA ALA A 22 1.88 15.86 -1.76
C ALA A 22 2.64 14.61 -1.32
N LEU A 23 3.86 14.42 -1.83
CA LEU A 23 4.62 13.21 -1.54
C LEU A 23 5.21 13.27 -0.13
N PRO A 24 5.08 12.17 0.65
CA PRO A 24 5.70 12.08 1.94
C PRO A 24 7.23 12.13 1.83
N THR A 25 7.87 12.62 2.89
CA THR A 25 9.33 12.57 2.95
C THR A 25 9.78 11.12 3.09
N ALA A 26 10.81 10.74 2.32
CA ALA A 26 11.35 9.39 2.36
C ALA A 26 12.83 9.40 2.76
N ARG A 27 13.27 8.34 3.43
CA ARG A 27 14.67 8.07 3.75
C ARG A 27 15.10 6.71 3.25
N ILE A 28 16.36 6.62 2.83
CA ILE A 28 17.03 5.37 2.50
C ILE A 28 18.34 5.35 3.28
N LYS A 29 18.53 4.32 4.12
CA LYS A 29 19.72 4.19 4.98
C LYS A 29 20.00 5.49 5.78
N GLY A 30 18.94 6.11 6.30
CA GLY A 30 18.99 7.37 7.07
C GLY A 30 19.08 8.66 6.26
N GLN A 31 19.33 8.61 4.95
CA GLN A 31 19.47 9.80 4.11
C GLN A 31 18.14 10.18 3.47
N ARG A 32 17.79 11.48 3.51
CA ARG A 32 16.58 12.00 2.84
C ARG A 32 16.72 11.89 1.33
N VAL A 33 15.66 11.42 0.67
CA VAL A 33 15.59 11.29 -0.79
C VAL A 33 14.30 11.90 -1.33
N LYS A 34 14.30 12.24 -2.61
CA LYS A 34 13.08 12.62 -3.35
C LYS A 34 12.38 11.34 -3.82
N LEU A 35 11.25 11.02 -3.20
CA LEU A 35 10.57 9.74 -3.39
C LEU A 35 10.12 9.55 -4.85
N ASP A 36 9.54 10.56 -5.49
CA ASP A 36 9.16 10.53 -6.91
C ASP A 36 10.34 10.17 -7.82
N VAL A 37 11.48 10.83 -7.63
CA VAL A 37 12.67 10.63 -8.46
C VAL A 37 13.17 9.20 -8.31
N GLU A 38 13.26 8.70 -7.09
CA GLU A 38 13.73 7.34 -6.82
C GLU A 38 12.76 6.26 -7.32
N LEU A 39 11.45 6.49 -7.21
CA LEU A 39 10.44 5.56 -7.71
C LEU A 39 10.43 5.49 -9.24
N LYS A 40 10.49 6.64 -9.92
CA LYS A 40 10.60 6.71 -11.39
C LYS A 40 11.90 6.06 -11.88
N LYS A 41 12.99 6.31 -11.17
CA LYS A 41 14.28 5.66 -11.42
C LYS A 41 14.18 4.14 -11.25
N PHE A 42 13.55 3.65 -10.18
CA PHE A 42 13.35 2.22 -9.97
C PHE A 42 12.63 1.53 -11.15
N ILE A 43 11.52 2.12 -11.62
CA ILE A 43 10.77 1.54 -12.75
C ILE A 43 11.61 1.52 -14.04
N THR A 44 12.27 2.63 -14.38
CA THR A 44 13.09 2.73 -15.60
C THR A 44 14.31 1.79 -15.55
N GLU A 45 15.00 1.70 -14.42
CA GLU A 45 16.12 0.79 -14.21
C GLU A 45 15.69 -0.67 -14.27
N PHE A 46 14.53 -1.03 -13.69
CA PHE A 46 13.98 -2.39 -13.76
C PHE A 46 13.85 -2.86 -15.21
N PHE A 47 13.15 -2.11 -16.06
CA PHE A 47 12.88 -2.52 -17.44
C PHE A 47 14.13 -2.52 -18.31
N SER A 48 15.01 -1.53 -18.13
CA SER A 48 16.30 -1.46 -18.82
C SER A 48 17.15 -2.70 -18.51
N GLU A 49 17.30 -3.03 -17.23
CA GLU A 49 18.08 -4.19 -16.80
C GLU A 49 17.44 -5.50 -17.21
N ARG A 50 16.11 -5.59 -17.15
CA ARG A 50 15.42 -6.80 -17.59
C ARG A 50 15.64 -7.07 -19.07
N THR A 51 15.59 -6.02 -19.90
CA THR A 51 15.87 -6.11 -21.33
C THR A 51 17.30 -6.57 -21.58
N ARG A 52 18.28 -6.00 -20.85
CA ARG A 52 19.70 -6.40 -20.93
C ARG A 52 19.90 -7.86 -20.57
N ILE A 53 19.38 -8.29 -19.42
CA ILE A 53 19.49 -9.66 -18.91
C ILE A 53 18.84 -10.66 -19.88
N ASN A 54 17.67 -10.35 -20.42
CA ASN A 54 17.00 -11.21 -21.38
C ASN A 54 17.84 -11.43 -22.65
N LYS A 55 18.45 -10.36 -23.19
CA LYS A 55 19.33 -10.45 -24.37
C LYS A 55 20.55 -11.34 -24.09
N GLU A 56 21.21 -11.17 -22.95
CA GLU A 56 22.37 -11.99 -22.56
C GLU A 56 21.99 -13.44 -22.29
N ASN A 57 20.87 -13.68 -21.60
CA ASN A 57 20.39 -15.04 -21.33
C ASN A 57 20.00 -15.80 -22.58
N VAL A 58 19.57 -15.13 -23.65
CA VAL A 58 19.37 -15.77 -24.97
C VAL A 58 20.71 -16.27 -25.52
N LYS A 59 21.80 -15.51 -25.39
CA LYS A 59 23.14 -15.93 -25.84
C LYS A 59 23.65 -17.11 -25.00
N ILE A 60 23.50 -17.04 -23.68
CA ILE A 60 23.88 -18.12 -22.76
C ILE A 60 23.13 -19.41 -23.10
N LYS A 61 21.81 -19.35 -23.33
CA LYS A 61 21.03 -20.52 -23.74
C LYS A 61 21.49 -21.12 -25.05
N LYS A 62 21.89 -20.30 -26.03
CA LYS A 62 22.46 -20.80 -27.30
C LYS A 62 23.78 -21.51 -27.08
N PHE A 63 24.67 -20.92 -26.27
CA PHE A 63 25.96 -21.51 -25.90
C PHE A 63 25.80 -22.83 -25.14
N ASN A 64 24.93 -22.88 -24.13
CA ASN A 64 24.72 -24.07 -23.31
C ASN A 64 24.16 -25.26 -24.11
N ARG A 65 23.48 -25.02 -25.24
CA ARG A 65 23.00 -26.08 -26.15
C ARG A 65 24.12 -26.75 -26.94
N THR A 66 25.28 -26.11 -27.08
CA THR A 66 26.39 -26.59 -27.91
C THR A 66 27.54 -27.19 -27.10
N VAL A 67 27.50 -27.07 -25.76
CA VAL A 67 28.59 -27.52 -24.88
C VAL A 67 28.12 -28.62 -23.92
N ILE A 68 29.09 -29.38 -23.42
CA ILE A 68 28.85 -30.40 -22.38
C ILE A 68 28.44 -29.74 -21.06
N GLU A 69 27.72 -30.47 -20.21
CA GLU A 69 27.11 -29.95 -18.98
C GLU A 69 28.10 -29.20 -18.06
N LYS A 70 29.34 -29.69 -17.94
CA LYS A 70 30.40 -29.08 -17.11
C LYS A 70 30.85 -27.69 -17.58
N GLU A 71 30.58 -27.33 -18.83
CA GLU A 71 30.96 -26.04 -19.44
C GLU A 71 29.78 -25.07 -19.55
N GLN A 72 28.57 -25.49 -19.13
CA GLN A 72 27.40 -24.63 -19.19
C GLN A 72 27.53 -23.44 -18.24
N LYS A 73 27.04 -22.29 -18.69
CA LYS A 73 27.02 -21.05 -17.91
C LYS A 73 25.66 -20.86 -17.25
N ASP A 74 25.67 -20.36 -16.01
CA ASP A 74 24.44 -19.99 -15.33
C ASP A 74 23.75 -18.81 -16.00
N LEU A 75 22.41 -18.79 -15.92
CA LEU A 75 21.62 -17.64 -16.37
C LEU A 75 21.80 -16.46 -15.41
N ILE A 76 21.91 -15.28 -15.99
CA ILE A 76 21.98 -14.03 -15.23
C ILE A 76 20.62 -13.78 -14.59
N GLN A 77 20.63 -13.52 -13.28
CA GLN A 77 19.44 -13.14 -12.51
C GLN A 77 19.43 -11.62 -12.29
N LEU A 78 18.22 -11.06 -12.16
CA LEU A 78 18.05 -9.66 -11.79
C LEU A 78 18.38 -9.49 -10.30
N ASP A 79 19.14 -8.45 -9.98
CA ASP A 79 19.40 -8.06 -8.60
C ASP A 79 18.08 -7.76 -7.86
N THR A 80 17.93 -8.31 -6.66
CA THR A 80 16.70 -8.18 -5.88
C THR A 80 16.41 -6.73 -5.47
N GLU A 81 17.45 -5.90 -5.26
CA GLU A 81 17.30 -4.46 -4.98
C GLU A 81 16.76 -3.68 -6.20
N ARG A 82 16.94 -4.22 -7.41
CA ARG A 82 16.40 -3.66 -8.66
C ARG A 82 15.06 -4.26 -9.03
N ALA A 83 14.72 -5.42 -8.48
CA ALA A 83 13.47 -6.13 -8.76
C ALA A 83 12.31 -5.64 -7.87
N ALA A 84 12.62 -5.28 -6.62
CA ALA A 84 11.62 -4.91 -5.64
C ALA A 84 12.08 -3.80 -4.68
N ILE A 85 11.12 -3.00 -4.25
CA ILE A 85 11.29 -2.01 -3.19
C ILE A 85 10.21 -2.18 -2.11
N LEU A 86 10.50 -1.68 -0.91
CA LEU A 86 9.55 -1.61 0.20
C LEU A 86 9.33 -0.16 0.62
N LEU A 87 8.07 0.27 0.63
CA LEU A 87 7.61 1.49 1.27
C LEU A 87 7.17 1.14 2.69
N GLU A 88 7.93 1.57 3.69
CA GLU A 88 7.61 1.32 5.10
C GLU A 88 7.34 2.63 5.82
N GLY A 89 6.22 2.74 6.51
CA GLY A 89 5.88 3.93 7.28
C GLY A 89 4.45 3.90 7.79
N PRO A 90 4.03 4.87 8.63
CA PRO A 90 2.71 4.88 9.26
C PRO A 90 1.53 4.68 8.29
N PRO A 91 0.37 4.20 8.76
CA PRO A 91 -0.84 4.14 7.95
C PRO A 91 -1.28 5.55 7.53
N GLY A 92 -2.06 5.64 6.45
CA GLY A 92 -2.67 6.90 6.04
C GLY A 92 -1.77 7.92 5.33
N ILE A 93 -0.49 7.61 5.12
CA ILE A 93 0.47 8.53 4.45
C ILE A 93 0.50 8.39 2.92
N GLY A 94 -0.36 7.55 2.35
CA GLY A 94 -0.50 7.38 0.90
C GLY A 94 0.43 6.36 0.23
N LYS A 95 1.05 5.42 0.96
CA LYS A 95 1.93 4.38 0.40
C LYS A 95 1.30 3.63 -0.79
N THR A 96 0.10 3.10 -0.60
CA THR A 96 -0.68 2.41 -1.64
C THR A 96 -1.05 3.36 -2.78
N SER A 97 -1.52 4.57 -2.47
CA SER A 97 -1.86 5.59 -3.48
C SER A 97 -0.66 6.00 -4.35
N ILE A 98 0.54 6.06 -3.77
CA ILE A 98 1.80 6.34 -4.50
C ILE A 98 2.05 5.28 -5.57
N VAL A 99 1.77 4.00 -5.27
CA VAL A 99 1.96 2.90 -6.23
C VAL A 99 1.00 3.02 -7.41
N PHE A 100 -0.28 3.30 -7.15
CA PHE A 100 -1.27 3.55 -8.20
C PHE A 100 -0.94 4.78 -9.04
N ALA A 101 -0.54 5.88 -8.40
CA ALA A 101 -0.13 7.10 -9.07
C ALA A 101 1.12 6.87 -9.96
N LEU A 102 2.13 6.15 -9.44
CA LEU A 102 3.32 5.78 -10.20
C LEU A 102 2.99 4.88 -11.38
N ALA A 103 2.12 3.88 -11.20
CA ALA A 103 1.69 3.03 -12.30
C ALA A 103 1.01 3.84 -13.41
N ASN A 104 0.16 4.80 -13.05
CA ASN A 104 -0.49 5.67 -14.01
C ASN A 104 0.51 6.57 -14.76
N ASP A 105 1.51 7.14 -14.07
CA ASP A 105 2.62 7.91 -14.69
C ASP A 105 3.35 7.10 -15.79
N PHE A 106 3.46 5.77 -15.63
CA PHE A 106 4.11 4.87 -16.59
C PHE A 106 3.12 4.10 -17.49
N ASN A 107 1.83 4.43 -17.44
CA ASN A 107 0.77 3.71 -18.16
C ASN A 107 0.81 2.18 -17.91
N MET A 108 0.99 1.80 -16.65
CA MET A 108 1.05 0.42 -16.18
C MET A 108 -0.26 -0.01 -15.51
N GLU A 109 -0.50 -1.32 -15.48
CA GLU A 109 -1.57 -1.94 -14.71
C GLU A 109 -1.04 -2.44 -13.36
N VAL A 110 -1.72 -2.08 -12.26
CA VAL A 110 -1.37 -2.57 -10.92
C VAL A 110 -2.01 -3.93 -10.68
N VAL A 111 -1.20 -4.92 -10.33
CA VAL A 111 -1.66 -6.23 -9.87
C VAL A 111 -1.45 -6.30 -8.37
N GLU A 112 -2.53 -6.12 -7.62
CA GLU A 112 -2.53 -6.08 -6.16
C GLU A 112 -2.71 -7.48 -5.55
N THR A 113 -1.95 -7.75 -4.48
CA THR A 113 -2.10 -8.92 -3.61
C THR A 113 -1.83 -8.52 -2.15
N ASN A 114 -2.61 -9.06 -1.21
CA ASN A 114 -2.27 -8.95 0.21
C ASN A 114 -1.16 -9.97 0.53
N ALA A 115 -0.25 -9.63 1.45
CA ALA A 115 0.82 -10.52 1.88
C ALA A 115 0.34 -11.73 2.70
N SER A 116 -0.75 -11.56 3.46
CA SER A 116 -1.36 -12.60 4.30
C SER A 116 -2.15 -13.64 3.51
N ASP A 117 -2.42 -13.39 2.23
CA ASP A 117 -2.93 -14.41 1.32
C ASP A 117 -1.83 -15.46 1.09
N THR A 118 -1.82 -16.46 1.97
CA THR A 118 -0.94 -17.64 2.09
C THR A 118 -0.84 -18.52 0.83
N ARG A 119 -1.36 -18.07 -0.31
CA ARG A 119 -1.26 -18.67 -1.64
C ARG A 119 -0.57 -17.74 -2.64
N THR A 120 0.29 -16.85 -2.14
CA THR A 120 0.89 -15.70 -2.84
C THR A 120 1.46 -16.03 -4.20
N LYS A 121 2.03 -17.22 -4.43
CA LYS A 121 2.52 -17.59 -5.76
C LYS A 121 1.41 -18.04 -6.73
N ALA A 122 0.53 -18.95 -6.32
CA ALA A 122 -0.51 -19.50 -7.19
C ALA A 122 -1.66 -18.49 -7.42
N ALA A 123 -2.01 -17.72 -6.40
CA ALA A 123 -3.00 -16.64 -6.50
C ALA A 123 -2.47 -15.50 -7.38
N LEU A 124 -1.20 -15.10 -7.20
CA LEU A 124 -0.57 -14.11 -8.06
C LEU A 124 -0.40 -14.63 -9.49
N GLU A 125 0.06 -15.87 -9.68
CA GLU A 125 0.13 -16.48 -11.02
C GLU A 125 -1.25 -16.55 -11.67
N ARG A 126 -2.32 -16.87 -10.93
CA ARG A 126 -3.69 -16.82 -11.44
C ARG A 126 -4.10 -15.41 -11.83
N ARG A 127 -3.93 -14.40 -10.97
CA ARG A 127 -4.25 -12.99 -11.29
C ARG A 127 -3.44 -12.48 -12.47
N LEU A 128 -2.11 -12.70 -12.46
CA LEU A 128 -1.23 -12.37 -13.57
C LEU A 128 -1.67 -13.05 -14.87
N ASN A 129 -2.09 -14.32 -14.81
CA ASN A 129 -2.57 -15.09 -15.97
C ASN A 129 -3.98 -14.71 -16.40
N GLU A 130 -4.89 -14.36 -15.50
CA GLU A 130 -6.24 -13.86 -15.79
C GLU A 130 -6.13 -12.53 -16.53
N THR A 131 -5.31 -11.61 -16.01
CA THR A 131 -4.96 -10.36 -16.71
C THR A 131 -4.19 -10.61 -18.01
N SER A 132 -3.50 -11.75 -18.17
CA SER A 132 -2.78 -12.11 -19.41
C SER A 132 -3.61 -12.97 -20.37
N LYS A 133 -4.78 -13.48 -19.99
CA LYS A 133 -5.67 -14.28 -20.85
C LYS A 133 -6.62 -13.41 -21.66
N THR A 134 -6.71 -12.12 -21.32
CA THR A 134 -7.29 -11.07 -22.16
C THR A 134 -6.40 -10.72 -23.37
N ARG A 135 -5.47 -11.61 -23.76
CA ARG A 135 -4.69 -11.56 -25.01
C ARG A 135 -5.52 -11.87 -26.25
N GLY A 136 -6.63 -11.15 -26.41
CA GLY A 136 -7.45 -11.20 -27.62
C GLY A 136 -6.85 -10.35 -28.74
N ILE A 137 -7.50 -10.39 -29.91
CA ILE A 137 -7.17 -9.58 -31.10
C ILE A 137 -7.12 -8.06 -30.79
N MET A 138 -7.79 -7.60 -29.73
CA MET A 138 -7.75 -6.23 -29.23
C MET A 138 -6.35 -5.80 -28.73
N ASP A 139 -5.56 -6.71 -28.15
CA ASP A 139 -4.20 -6.43 -27.61
C ASP A 139 -3.16 -6.13 -28.70
N PHE A 140 -3.44 -6.51 -29.96
CA PHE A 140 -2.60 -6.11 -31.10
C PHE A 140 -2.90 -4.66 -31.54
N ILE A 141 -4.07 -4.13 -31.19
CA ILE A 141 -4.54 -2.78 -31.52
C ILE A 141 -4.26 -1.82 -30.36
N THR A 142 -4.39 -2.28 -29.11
CA THR A 142 -4.03 -1.54 -27.89
C THR A 142 -2.74 -2.10 -27.32
N GLN A 143 -1.64 -1.31 -27.30
CA GLN A 143 -0.40 -1.68 -26.62
C GLN A 143 -0.73 -2.22 -25.21
N SER A 144 -0.50 -3.52 -24.98
CA SER A 144 -0.74 -4.13 -23.67
C SER A 144 0.06 -3.37 -22.61
N LYS A 145 -0.60 -2.85 -21.58
CA LYS A 145 0.08 -2.11 -20.51
C LYS A 145 1.06 -3.02 -19.78
N GLU A 146 2.24 -2.49 -19.48
CA GLU A 146 3.18 -3.14 -18.58
C GLU A 146 2.56 -3.30 -17.18
N LYS A 147 3.00 -4.27 -16.39
CA LYS A 147 2.41 -4.56 -15.07
C LYS A 147 3.31 -4.14 -13.92
N LEU A 148 2.72 -3.66 -12.84
CA LEU A 148 3.37 -3.34 -11.56
C LEU A 148 2.73 -4.21 -10.48
N ILE A 149 3.51 -5.00 -9.76
CA ILE A 149 2.98 -5.82 -8.67
C ILE A 149 3.00 -5.00 -7.39
N LEU A 150 1.84 -4.89 -6.73
CA LEU A 150 1.71 -4.35 -5.39
C LEU A 150 1.50 -5.49 -4.40
N ILE A 151 2.38 -5.61 -3.40
CA ILE A 151 2.15 -6.46 -2.24
C ILE A 151 1.87 -5.56 -1.04
N ASP A 152 0.61 -5.44 -0.66
CA ASP A 152 0.23 -4.59 0.48
C ASP A 152 0.31 -5.37 1.81
N GLU A 153 0.49 -4.63 2.91
CA GLU A 153 0.51 -5.13 4.29
C GLU A 153 1.49 -6.30 4.54
N VAL A 154 2.73 -6.18 4.04
CA VAL A 154 3.74 -7.25 4.23
C VAL A 154 4.14 -7.47 5.69
N ASP A 155 3.88 -6.50 6.55
CA ASP A 155 4.02 -6.59 8.00
C ASP A 155 2.89 -7.37 8.69
N GLY A 156 1.81 -7.68 7.96
CA GLY A 156 0.70 -8.53 8.41
C GLY A 156 0.98 -10.04 8.32
N ILE A 157 2.20 -10.45 7.97
CA ILE A 157 2.62 -11.86 7.94
C ILE A 157 2.91 -12.34 9.37
N TYR A 158 2.11 -13.26 9.91
CA TYR A 158 2.18 -13.70 11.31
C TYR A 158 2.30 -15.23 11.50
N GLY A 159 3.16 -15.64 12.45
CA GLY A 159 3.07 -16.96 13.09
C GLY A 159 3.58 -18.16 12.28
N VAL A 160 3.19 -19.37 12.74
CA VAL A 160 3.70 -20.67 12.25
C VAL A 160 3.13 -21.05 10.88
N ALA A 161 1.91 -20.59 10.56
CA ALA A 161 1.26 -20.79 9.27
C ALA A 161 1.99 -20.04 8.13
N ASP A 162 2.65 -18.93 8.46
CA ASP A 162 3.28 -18.03 7.50
C ASP A 162 4.81 -18.19 7.42
N ARG A 163 5.39 -19.22 8.07
CA ARG A 163 6.85 -19.47 7.99
C ARG A 163 7.38 -19.56 6.56
N GLY A 164 6.53 -19.92 5.60
CA GLY A 164 6.85 -19.98 4.17
C GLY A 164 6.62 -18.69 3.39
N ALA A 165 5.98 -17.67 3.95
CA ALA A 165 5.57 -16.46 3.23
C ALA A 165 6.77 -15.59 2.84
N VAL A 166 7.65 -15.24 3.78
CA VAL A 166 8.85 -14.42 3.50
C VAL A 166 9.79 -15.10 2.49
N PRO A 167 10.15 -16.39 2.62
CA PRO A 167 10.90 -17.10 1.57
C PRO A 167 10.19 -17.12 0.21
N SER A 168 8.85 -17.24 0.20
CA SER A 168 8.06 -17.23 -1.04
C SER A 168 8.08 -15.87 -1.73
N ILE A 169 7.96 -14.78 -0.96
CA ILE A 169 8.09 -13.40 -1.46
C ILE A 169 9.50 -13.19 -2.02
N ILE A 170 10.54 -13.62 -1.30
CA ILE A 170 11.93 -13.52 -1.79
C ILE A 170 12.11 -14.28 -3.11
N ASN A 171 11.57 -15.51 -3.22
CA ASN A 171 11.62 -16.29 -4.44
C ASN A 171 10.79 -15.66 -5.58
N LEU A 172 9.68 -14.99 -5.27
CA LEU A 172 8.91 -14.18 -6.22
C LEU A 172 9.77 -13.02 -6.75
N VAL A 173 10.42 -12.25 -5.87
CA VAL A 173 11.31 -11.14 -6.24
C VAL A 173 12.43 -11.62 -7.17
N GLN A 174 13.03 -12.78 -6.90
CA GLN A 174 14.12 -13.33 -7.73
C GLN A 174 13.64 -13.76 -9.14
N LYS A 175 12.37 -14.17 -9.28
CA LYS A 175 11.84 -14.74 -10.53
C LYS A 175 10.91 -13.79 -11.28
N THR A 176 10.55 -12.65 -10.70
CA THR A 176 9.57 -11.73 -11.25
C THR A 176 9.96 -11.22 -12.64
N GLN A 177 8.95 -11.03 -13.49
CA GLN A 177 9.08 -10.33 -14.79
C GLN A 177 8.64 -8.87 -14.69
N PHE A 178 8.03 -8.48 -13.58
CA PHE A 178 7.43 -7.17 -13.36
C PHE A 178 8.04 -6.52 -12.11
N PRO A 179 8.18 -5.19 -12.07
CA PRO A 179 8.63 -4.50 -10.86
C PRO A 179 7.65 -4.78 -9.71
N ILE A 180 8.18 -4.90 -8.50
CA ILE A 180 7.39 -5.15 -7.29
C ILE A 180 7.56 -3.98 -6.32
N ILE A 181 6.45 -3.43 -5.85
CA ILE A 181 6.44 -2.50 -4.72
C ILE A 181 5.68 -3.15 -3.58
N MET A 182 6.30 -3.18 -2.41
CA MET A 182 5.72 -3.69 -1.18
C MET A 182 5.39 -2.54 -0.25
N CYS A 183 4.32 -2.65 0.53
CA CYS A 183 3.96 -1.68 1.55
C CYS A 183 3.91 -2.34 2.94
N ALA A 184 4.45 -1.65 3.95
CA ALA A 184 4.37 -2.05 5.36
C ALA A 184 4.06 -0.83 6.24
N ASN A 185 3.33 -1.03 7.32
CA ASN A 185 3.02 0.04 8.28
C ASN A 185 4.15 0.26 9.29
N GLU A 186 4.85 -0.80 9.66
CA GLU A 186 5.96 -0.71 10.61
C GLU A 186 7.05 -1.76 10.37
N TYR A 187 8.19 -1.54 11.02
CA TYR A 187 9.28 -2.49 11.04
C TYR A 187 8.87 -3.76 11.80
N LYS A 188 9.11 -4.93 11.20
CA LYS A 188 8.92 -6.22 11.86
C LYS A 188 10.17 -7.08 11.78
N THR A 189 10.56 -7.68 12.89
CA THR A 189 11.78 -8.51 12.97
C THR A 189 11.72 -9.74 12.06
N ASN A 190 10.55 -10.32 11.83
CA ASN A 190 10.36 -11.46 10.91
C ASN A 190 10.64 -11.09 9.44
N LEU A 191 10.56 -9.81 9.07
CA LEU A 191 10.87 -9.31 7.71
C LEU A 191 12.35 -9.00 7.50
N GLN A 192 13.20 -9.17 8.50
CA GLN A 192 14.66 -8.98 8.39
C GLN A 192 15.31 -9.66 7.16
N PRO A 193 14.97 -10.92 6.79
CA PRO A 193 15.51 -11.54 5.59
C PRO A 193 15.14 -10.80 4.30
N LEU A 194 13.97 -10.17 4.26
CA LEU A 194 13.50 -9.37 3.14
C LEU A 194 14.24 -8.03 3.10
N TYR A 195 14.35 -7.33 4.23
CA TYR A 195 15.05 -6.03 4.34
C TYR A 195 16.50 -6.08 3.86
N LYS A 196 17.17 -7.23 3.98
CA LYS A 196 18.55 -7.43 3.50
C LYS A 196 18.67 -7.62 1.99
N LYS A 197 17.57 -7.85 1.28
CA LYS A 197 17.55 -8.17 -0.16
C LYS A 197 16.94 -7.07 -1.03
N ILE A 198 16.10 -6.21 -0.47
CA ILE A 198 15.36 -5.21 -1.24
C ILE A 198 15.65 -3.80 -0.72
N ARG A 199 15.43 -2.81 -1.59
CA ARG A 199 15.61 -1.41 -1.22
C ARG A 199 14.43 -0.94 -0.36
N ARG A 200 14.69 -0.59 0.89
CA ARG A 200 13.69 -0.06 1.85
C ARG A 200 13.68 1.47 1.86
N PHE A 201 12.50 2.03 1.68
CA PHE A 201 12.18 3.45 1.81
C PHE A 201 11.40 3.63 3.11
N GLU A 202 11.99 4.34 4.05
CA GLU A 202 11.30 4.79 5.27
C GLU A 202 10.51 6.05 4.92
N VAL A 203 9.19 5.92 4.85
CA VAL A 203 8.26 6.97 4.46
C VAL A 203 7.66 7.58 5.72
N HIS A 204 7.74 8.90 5.83
CA HIS A 204 7.25 9.63 7.00
C HIS A 204 6.02 10.47 6.67
N ARG A 205 5.28 10.85 7.71
CA ARG A 205 4.09 11.69 7.60
C ARG A 205 4.39 13.01 6.88
N LEU A 206 3.36 13.53 6.21
CA LEU A 206 3.41 14.86 5.63
C LEU A 206 3.51 15.92 6.73
N PRO A 207 4.21 17.04 6.50
CA PRO A 207 4.10 18.20 7.36
C PRO A 207 2.65 18.68 7.45
N ASN A 208 2.22 19.15 8.62
CA ASN A 208 0.84 19.64 8.83
C ASN A 208 0.45 20.72 7.82
N SER A 209 1.40 21.55 7.37
CA SER A 209 1.16 22.55 6.33
C SER A 209 0.75 21.95 4.97
N GLU A 210 1.32 20.80 4.58
CA GLU A 210 0.92 20.09 3.36
C GLU A 210 -0.44 19.40 3.54
N VAL A 211 -0.69 18.80 4.70
CA VAL A 211 -1.99 18.21 5.04
C VAL A 211 -3.10 19.27 4.96
N LEU A 212 -2.89 20.45 5.55
CA LEU A 212 -3.83 21.56 5.49
C LEU A 212 -4.12 22.00 4.05
N LYS A 213 -3.11 22.07 3.17
CA LYS A 213 -3.31 22.41 1.75
C LYS A 213 -4.21 21.39 1.04
N ILE A 214 -4.05 20.10 1.32
CA ILE A 214 -4.90 19.05 0.75
C ILE A 214 -6.33 19.21 1.25
N ILE A 215 -6.51 19.38 2.57
CA ILE A 215 -7.82 19.56 3.19
C ILE A 215 -8.52 20.78 2.60
N HIS A 216 -7.86 21.93 2.50
CA HIS A 216 -8.46 23.14 1.94
C HIS A 216 -8.94 22.95 0.49
N LYS A 217 -8.18 22.21 -0.33
CA LYS A 217 -8.61 21.86 -1.70
C LYS A 217 -9.88 21.01 -1.70
N ILE A 218 -10.02 20.08 -0.75
CA ILE A 218 -11.21 19.25 -0.61
C ILE A 218 -12.40 20.11 -0.17
N LEU A 219 -12.25 20.90 0.88
CA LEU A 219 -13.30 21.79 1.39
C LEU A 219 -13.82 22.75 0.32
N GLN A 220 -12.92 23.34 -0.49
CA GLN A 220 -13.29 24.19 -1.61
C GLN A 220 -14.13 23.46 -2.67
N LYS A 221 -13.78 22.21 -2.99
CA LYS A 221 -14.51 21.40 -3.98
C LYS A 221 -15.88 20.93 -3.47
N GLU A 222 -16.01 20.71 -2.17
CA GLU A 222 -17.27 20.32 -1.53
C GLU A 222 -18.09 21.52 -1.05
N ASN A 223 -17.62 22.76 -1.30
CA ASN A 223 -18.24 24.02 -0.87
C ASN A 223 -18.48 24.10 0.65
N ILE A 224 -17.53 23.60 1.44
CA ILE A 224 -17.59 23.63 2.91
C ILE A 224 -16.89 24.88 3.43
N THR A 225 -17.64 25.72 4.14
CA THR A 225 -17.14 26.99 4.69
C THR A 225 -17.27 27.10 6.21
N PHE A 226 -17.91 26.13 6.87
CA PHE A 226 -18.18 26.19 8.30
C PHE A 226 -17.01 25.74 9.19
N LEU A 227 -16.05 24.98 8.64
CA LEU A 227 -14.85 24.52 9.35
C LEU A 227 -13.82 25.64 9.49
N LYS A 228 -13.45 25.98 10.72
CA LYS A 228 -12.44 27.00 11.02
C LYS A 228 -11.04 26.39 11.09
N LYS A 229 -10.02 27.23 11.09
CA LYS A 229 -8.62 26.79 11.15
C LYS A 229 -8.35 25.93 12.39
N GLU A 230 -8.92 26.31 13.53
CA GLU A 230 -8.75 25.60 14.80
C GLU A 230 -9.36 24.19 14.74
N ASP A 231 -10.46 24.01 14.00
CA ASP A 231 -11.11 22.71 13.82
C ASP A 231 -10.24 21.78 12.96
N LEU A 232 -9.61 22.34 11.92
CA LEU A 232 -8.69 21.58 11.05
C LEU A 232 -7.40 21.20 11.78
N GLU A 233 -6.86 22.09 12.61
CA GLU A 233 -5.69 21.80 13.45
C GLU A 233 -6.01 20.68 14.46
N LEU A 234 -7.20 20.72 15.08
CA LEU A 234 -7.68 19.68 15.98
C LEU A 234 -7.84 18.33 15.28
N LEU A 235 -8.43 18.30 14.07
CA LEU A 235 -8.58 17.08 13.26
C LEU A 235 -7.22 16.45 12.93
N ILE A 236 -6.23 17.26 12.56
CA ILE A 236 -4.87 16.80 12.26
C ILE A 236 -4.20 16.21 13.50
N GLU A 237 -4.33 16.87 14.64
CA GLU A 237 -3.78 16.42 15.92
C GLU A 237 -4.39 15.07 16.33
N LYS A 238 -5.72 14.96 16.28
CA LYS A 238 -6.47 13.76 16.65
C LYS A 238 -6.13 12.55 15.79
N ASN A 239 -6.02 12.74 14.48
CA ASN A 239 -5.63 11.69 13.55
C ASN A 239 -4.12 11.43 13.52
N ASN A 240 -3.33 12.15 14.34
CA ASN A 240 -1.88 12.07 14.32
C ASN A 240 -1.28 12.29 12.91
N GLY A 241 -1.94 13.06 12.04
CA GLY A 241 -1.52 13.24 10.64
C GLY A 241 -1.77 12.05 9.71
N ASP A 242 -2.67 11.12 10.04
CA ASP A 242 -3.26 10.17 9.08
C ASP A 242 -4.21 10.92 8.13
N LEU A 243 -3.80 11.09 6.86
CA LEU A 243 -4.58 11.84 5.88
C LEU A 243 -5.90 11.13 5.51
N ARG A 244 -5.92 9.80 5.51
CA ARG A 244 -7.13 9.02 5.19
C ARG A 244 -8.16 9.21 6.31
N GLY A 245 -7.73 9.10 7.57
CA GLY A 245 -8.57 9.34 8.74
C GLY A 245 -9.15 10.76 8.72
N ILE A 246 -8.31 11.77 8.49
CA ILE A 246 -8.77 13.16 8.43
C ILE A 246 -9.81 13.39 7.32
N ILE A 247 -9.62 12.81 6.13
CA ILE A 247 -10.60 12.94 5.04
C ILE A 247 -11.93 12.29 5.41
N ASN A 248 -11.90 11.12 6.05
CA ASN A 248 -13.10 10.44 6.52
C ASN A 248 -13.84 11.25 7.59
N ASP A 249 -13.11 11.82 8.56
CA ASP A 249 -13.71 12.65 9.61
C ASP A 249 -14.39 13.88 9.02
N ILE A 250 -13.74 14.57 8.07
CA ILE A 250 -14.32 15.73 7.41
C ILE A 250 -15.56 15.32 6.60
N GLN A 251 -15.51 14.19 5.89
CA GLN A 251 -16.66 13.68 5.17
C GLN A 251 -17.83 13.40 6.14
N GLY A 252 -17.57 12.73 7.25
CA GLY A 252 -18.56 12.44 8.29
C GLY A 252 -19.20 13.71 8.87
N ILE A 253 -18.37 14.71 9.21
CA ILE A 253 -18.85 16.01 9.72
C ILE A 253 -19.71 16.72 8.66
N SER A 254 -19.33 16.66 7.39
CA SER A 254 -20.07 17.32 6.30
C SER A 254 -21.43 16.69 5.99
N GLN A 255 -21.58 15.40 6.30
CA GLN A 255 -22.82 14.64 6.08
C GLN A 255 -23.74 14.68 7.32
N GLY A 256 -23.23 15.08 8.48
CA GLY A 256 -24.02 15.31 9.69
C GLY A 256 -24.83 16.61 9.64
N ASN A 257 -25.95 16.68 10.36
CA ASN A 257 -26.68 17.94 10.54
C ASN A 257 -25.84 18.89 11.41
N VAL A 258 -25.33 19.96 10.80
CA VAL A 258 -24.40 20.93 11.43
C VAL A 258 -25.15 21.94 12.32
N ASP A 259 -26.14 21.50 13.09
CA ASP A 259 -26.84 22.34 14.08
C ASP A 259 -26.09 22.39 15.43
N GLY A 260 -25.00 21.63 15.60
CA GLY A 260 -24.19 21.55 16.82
C GLY A 260 -22.80 22.18 16.72
N ASP A 261 -22.10 22.31 17.86
CA ASP A 261 -20.71 22.76 17.90
C ASP A 261 -19.80 21.75 17.17
N VAL A 262 -19.16 22.19 16.10
CA VAL A 262 -18.23 21.41 15.29
C VAL A 262 -17.13 20.77 16.15
N LYS A 263 -16.68 21.45 17.20
CA LYS A 263 -15.70 20.89 18.14
C LYS A 263 -16.24 19.70 18.91
N GLU A 264 -17.51 19.74 19.29
CA GLU A 264 -18.18 18.64 19.97
C GLU A 264 -18.35 17.45 19.02
N LEU A 265 -18.72 17.68 17.75
CA LEU A 265 -18.78 16.63 16.73
C LEU A 265 -17.42 15.97 16.49
N ILE A 266 -16.33 16.74 16.40
CA ILE A 266 -14.96 16.19 16.26
C ILE A 266 -14.59 15.35 17.49
N GLN A 267 -14.98 15.79 18.70
CA GLN A 267 -14.76 15.02 19.92
C GLN A 267 -15.61 13.75 19.97
N ILE A 268 -16.86 13.79 19.51
CA ILE A 268 -17.76 12.65 19.45
C ILE A 268 -17.24 11.62 18.46
N LEU A 269 -16.88 12.00 17.22
CA LEU A 269 -16.34 11.06 16.23
C LEU A 269 -15.09 10.32 16.73
N HIS A 270 -14.22 11.03 17.45
CA HIS A 270 -13.04 10.43 18.07
C HIS A 270 -13.37 9.63 19.35
N ARG A 271 -14.45 9.99 20.07
CA ARG A 271 -14.91 9.23 21.23
C ARG A 271 -15.66 7.97 20.81
N ASP A 272 -16.53 8.03 19.82
CA ASP A 272 -17.27 6.88 19.29
C ASP A 272 -16.30 5.83 18.75
N SER A 273 -15.27 6.23 17.99
CA SER A 273 -14.21 5.31 17.57
C SER A 273 -13.40 4.74 18.74
N ILE A 274 -13.23 5.48 19.84
CA ILE A 274 -12.62 4.98 21.09
C ILE A 274 -13.59 4.07 21.87
N GLU A 275 -14.88 4.40 21.95
CA GLU A 275 -15.91 3.66 22.68
C GLU A 275 -16.26 2.36 21.98
N GLU A 276 -16.30 2.35 20.65
CA GLU A 276 -16.37 1.15 19.82
C GLU A 276 -15.17 0.25 20.10
N ILE A 277 -13.97 0.79 20.29
CA ILE A 277 -12.79 0.01 20.67
C ILE A 277 -12.89 -0.51 22.09
N PHE A 278 -13.25 0.32 23.06
CA PHE A 278 -13.37 -0.13 24.44
C PHE A 278 -14.50 -1.15 24.63
N SER A 279 -15.61 -1.00 23.92
CA SER A 279 -16.70 -1.98 23.90
C SER A 279 -16.24 -3.26 23.22
N LEU A 280 -15.59 -3.16 22.06
CA LEU A 280 -15.01 -4.32 21.38
C LEU A 280 -13.99 -5.05 22.25
N ILE A 281 -13.09 -4.35 22.92
CA ILE A 281 -12.08 -4.91 23.83
C ILE A 281 -12.75 -5.55 25.04
N ARG A 282 -13.70 -4.86 25.66
CA ARG A 282 -14.47 -5.38 26.79
C ARG A 282 -15.13 -6.69 26.39
N ASP A 283 -15.86 -6.69 25.28
CA ASP A 283 -16.57 -7.85 24.78
C ASP A 283 -15.59 -8.97 24.38
N LEU A 284 -14.45 -8.63 23.77
CA LEU A 284 -13.37 -9.55 23.43
C LEU A 284 -12.81 -10.26 24.68
N PHE A 285 -12.64 -9.55 25.81
CA PHE A 285 -12.20 -10.13 27.07
C PHE A 285 -13.26 -10.99 27.77
N PHE A 286 -14.55 -10.78 27.48
CA PHE A 286 -15.64 -11.60 28.02
C PHE A 286 -15.93 -12.87 27.19
N VAL A 287 -15.44 -12.91 25.96
CA VAL A 287 -15.64 -14.06 25.07
C VAL A 287 -14.79 -15.25 25.51
N THR A 288 -15.38 -16.45 25.51
CA THR A 288 -14.72 -17.68 25.98
C THR A 288 -14.17 -18.56 24.86
N SER A 289 -14.44 -18.23 23.60
CA SER A 289 -14.02 -19.02 22.44
C SER A 289 -13.33 -18.17 21.35
N LEU A 290 -12.27 -18.71 20.76
CA LEU A 290 -11.53 -18.07 19.66
C LEU A 290 -12.42 -17.76 18.44
N ARG A 291 -13.49 -18.54 18.23
CA ARG A 291 -14.42 -18.37 17.11
C ARG A 291 -15.33 -17.17 17.32
N GLU A 292 -15.82 -16.97 18.53
CA GLU A 292 -16.60 -15.79 18.89
C GLU A 292 -15.74 -14.54 18.88
N ALA A 293 -14.51 -14.62 19.39
CA ALA A 293 -13.57 -13.50 19.39
C ALA A 293 -13.28 -13.04 17.95
N ARG A 294 -13.03 -14.00 17.05
CA ARG A 294 -12.85 -13.73 15.63
C ARG A 294 -14.08 -13.11 14.98
N ASN A 295 -15.27 -13.69 15.22
CA ASN A 295 -16.53 -13.14 14.70
C ASN A 295 -16.82 -11.72 15.21
N LEU A 296 -16.41 -11.39 16.45
CA LEU A 296 -16.58 -10.08 17.04
C LEU A 296 -15.69 -9.05 16.33
N THR A 297 -14.42 -9.42 16.11
CA THR A 297 -13.46 -8.58 15.38
C THR A 297 -13.79 -8.44 13.89
N ASP A 298 -14.31 -9.49 13.25
CA ASP A 298 -14.70 -9.47 11.83
C ASP A 298 -15.95 -8.60 11.58
N LYS A 299 -16.74 -8.35 12.64
CA LYS A 299 -17.96 -7.52 12.59
C LYS A 299 -17.74 -6.07 13.00
N SER A 300 -16.61 -5.75 13.62
CA SER A 300 -16.28 -4.39 14.04
C SER A 300 -15.56 -3.64 12.94
N ASP A 301 -15.86 -2.36 12.77
CA ASP A 301 -15.16 -1.46 11.85
C ASP A 301 -13.79 -0.99 12.40
N VAL A 302 -13.34 -1.56 13.53
CA VAL A 302 -12.07 -1.26 14.19
C VAL A 302 -10.91 -1.97 13.49
N ASP A 303 -9.91 -1.18 13.10
CA ASP A 303 -8.65 -1.69 12.54
C ASP A 303 -7.92 -2.64 13.52
N TYR A 304 -7.51 -3.82 13.03
CA TYR A 304 -6.84 -4.85 13.83
C TYR A 304 -5.55 -4.36 14.51
N ASN A 305 -4.78 -3.47 13.88
CA ASN A 305 -3.56 -2.94 14.49
C ASN A 305 -3.88 -1.94 15.59
N PHE A 306 -4.98 -1.20 15.45
CA PHE A 306 -5.45 -0.30 16.49
C PHE A 306 -6.00 -1.10 17.69
N LEU A 307 -6.82 -2.13 17.45
CA LEU A 307 -7.26 -3.07 18.49
C LEU A 307 -6.08 -3.73 19.22
N TYR A 308 -5.06 -4.18 18.48
CA TYR A 308 -3.89 -4.83 19.06
C TYR A 308 -3.10 -3.91 20.00
N LYS A 309 -2.96 -2.61 19.67
CA LYS A 309 -2.26 -1.66 20.55
C LYS A 309 -2.92 -1.54 21.91
N TRP A 310 -4.25 -1.48 21.92
CA TRP A 310 -5.03 -1.34 23.15
C TRP A 310 -5.12 -2.62 23.98
N VAL A 311 -5.07 -3.81 23.37
CA VAL A 311 -5.04 -5.09 24.11
C VAL A 311 -3.71 -5.32 24.82
N ASN A 312 -2.63 -4.66 24.38
CA ASN A 312 -1.28 -4.80 24.97
C ASN A 312 -0.89 -3.66 25.92
N GLU A 313 -1.78 -2.70 26.20
CA GLU A 313 -1.68 -1.76 27.33
C GLU A 313 -2.28 -2.37 28.60
#